data_AF-C6XED2-F1
#
_entry.id   AF-C6XED2-F1
#
_cell.length_a   1.000
_cell.length_b   1.000
_cell.length_c   1.000
_cell.angle_alpha   90.00
_cell.angle_beta   90.00
_cell.angle_gamma   90.00
#
_symmetry.space_group_name_H-M   'P 1'
#
loop_
_entity.id
_entity.type
_entity.pdbx_description
1 polymer ?
#
loop_
_entity_poly.entity_id
_entity_poly.type
_entity_poly.pdbx_seq_one_letter_code
_entity_poly.pdbx_strand_id
1 'polypeptide(L)'
;MTDVIQEAKEYGLPELSVILVGKVESSNLAVFKEKALSVIDNVKTDLVTDDDFAQADLNVKFFTNVEEKLEACKVQALSQTASIEELFKTVDTLKEATRSKRLTLTRLIEDRKKSIRSEIVATSHSALMNHINKLNEELGGKVRLPPINHDFNEAIKGKKTVTSLKQAAHEHLQACFEVADSTSDLIKKNLASLREHAKDYAFLFSDAQQLVLKDPEVVELTIKNRITEHTVNEEKRKEAELEQLRLEAEAKAEQKFAQVQQAPAEATVQVHAEAANDTQALAPSSGVNDGAGASIRRASIPAATTGRPTDDELIYSLALRFDAPEITIVQWLSSMDLQAAYAKRAEAA
;
A
#
# COMPACT_ATOMS: atom_id res chain seq x y z
N MET A 1 30.32 -16.61 31.63
CA MET A 1 29.81 -17.99 31.43
C MET A 1 29.78 -18.59 32.80
N THR A 2 28.74 -18.22 33.54
CA THR A 2 28.72 -18.26 35.01
C THR A 2 27.33 -18.71 35.41
N ASP A 3 27.30 -19.86 36.08
CA ASP A 3 26.26 -20.42 36.93
C ASP A 3 24.95 -19.64 37.06
N VAL A 4 23.95 -20.00 36.23
CA VAL A 4 22.53 -19.88 36.58
C VAL A 4 21.80 -21.07 35.94
N ILE A 5 22.11 -22.29 36.40
CA ILE A 5 21.12 -23.37 36.33
C ILE A 5 20.25 -23.15 37.56
N GLN A 6 19.24 -22.28 37.42
CA GLN A 6 18.21 -22.17 38.44
C GLN A 6 17.52 -23.51 38.53
N GLU A 7 17.60 -24.08 39.74
CA GLU A 7 16.77 -25.18 40.24
C GLU A 7 15.40 -25.10 39.59
N ALA A 8 14.96 -26.20 38.98
CA ALA A 8 13.53 -26.46 38.93
C ALA A 8 13.02 -26.18 40.35
N LYS A 9 11.97 -25.36 40.49
CA LYS A 9 11.32 -25.23 41.78
C LYS A 9 10.81 -26.63 42.11
N GLU A 10 11.63 -27.39 42.81
CA GLU A 10 11.36 -28.73 43.26
C GLU A 10 10.30 -28.50 44.31
N TYR A 11 9.04 -28.47 43.86
CA TYR A 11 7.91 -28.46 44.73
C TYR A 11 8.09 -29.74 45.55
N GLY A 12 8.58 -29.60 46.78
CA GLY A 12 8.90 -30.69 47.69
C GLY A 12 7.66 -31.50 48.01
N LEU A 13 7.23 -32.29 47.04
CA LEU A 13 6.21 -33.29 47.18
C LEU A 13 6.88 -34.43 47.95
N PRO A 14 6.37 -34.78 49.14
CA PRO A 14 6.91 -35.91 49.88
C PRO A 14 6.85 -37.15 48.99
N GLU A 15 7.88 -37.99 49.05
CA GLU A 15 7.90 -39.26 48.34
C GLU A 15 6.66 -40.07 48.74
N LEU A 16 5.89 -40.51 47.74
CA LEU A 16 4.66 -41.25 47.96
C LEU A 16 5.02 -42.65 48.48
N SER A 17 5.11 -42.81 49.79
CA SER A 17 5.31 -44.10 50.44
C SER A 17 3.97 -44.67 50.90
N VAL A 18 3.64 -45.84 50.38
CA VAL A 18 2.47 -46.60 50.81
C VAL A 18 2.95 -48.02 51.12
N ILE A 19 2.95 -48.40 52.40
CA ILE A 19 3.26 -49.77 52.85
C ILE A 19 1.92 -50.40 53.25
N LEU A 20 1.53 -51.47 52.56
CA LEU A 20 0.26 -52.17 52.75
C LEU A 20 0.52 -53.65 53.03
N VAL A 21 0.09 -54.10 54.21
CA VAL A 21 -0.04 -55.51 54.59
C VAL A 21 -1.43 -55.68 55.20
N GLY A 22 -2.43 -56.08 54.42
CA GLY A 22 -3.80 -56.41 54.89
C GLY A 22 -4.63 -55.29 55.56
N LYS A 23 -4.05 -54.14 55.87
CA LYS A 23 -4.68 -52.95 56.46
C LYS A 23 -3.81 -51.72 56.13
N VAL A 24 -4.44 -50.56 55.89
CA VAL A 24 -3.71 -49.29 55.73
C VAL A 24 -3.17 -48.89 57.11
N GLU A 25 -1.88 -49.08 57.36
CA GLU A 25 -1.27 -48.74 58.66
C GLU A 25 -1.08 -47.23 58.85
N SER A 26 -0.71 -46.51 57.78
CA SER A 26 -0.69 -45.04 57.75
C SER A 26 -0.78 -44.55 56.29
N SER A 27 -1.47 -43.43 56.08
CA SER A 27 -1.61 -42.79 54.76
C SER A 27 -1.38 -41.29 54.89
N ASN A 28 -0.42 -40.75 54.14
CA ASN A 28 -0.18 -39.31 54.03
C ASN A 28 -1.00 -38.67 52.90
N LEU A 29 -1.98 -39.38 52.34
CA LEU A 29 -2.60 -39.03 51.08
C LEU A 29 -3.39 -37.71 51.13
N ALA A 30 -4.03 -37.37 52.25
CA ALA A 30 -4.71 -36.09 52.41
C ALA A 30 -3.73 -34.90 52.29
N VAL A 31 -2.58 -35.00 52.96
CA VAL A 31 -1.52 -33.98 52.94
C VAL A 31 -0.87 -33.91 51.56
N PHE A 32 -0.65 -35.06 50.91
CA PHE A 32 -0.14 -35.11 49.54
C PHE A 32 -1.10 -34.45 48.55
N LYS A 33 -2.40 -34.75 48.65
CA LYS A 33 -3.45 -34.18 47.79
C LYS A 33 -3.49 -32.66 47.89
N GLU A 34 -3.49 -32.13 49.09
CA GLU A 34 -3.54 -30.68 49.32
C GLU A 34 -2.31 -29.98 48.73
N LYS A 35 -1.11 -30.53 48.97
CA LYS A 35 0.13 -30.02 48.37
C LYS A 35 0.14 -30.13 46.85
N ALA A 36 -0.30 -31.26 46.29
CA ALA A 36 -0.32 -31.48 44.85
C ALA A 36 -1.27 -30.49 44.14
N LEU A 37 -2.47 -30.27 44.70
CA LEU A 37 -3.42 -29.28 44.17
C LEU A 37 -2.84 -27.86 44.26
N SER A 38 -2.24 -27.50 45.40
CA SER A 38 -1.59 -26.20 45.57
C SER A 38 -0.48 -25.95 44.54
N VAL A 39 0.31 -26.98 44.21
CA VAL A 39 1.34 -26.89 43.16
C VAL A 39 0.70 -26.71 41.78
N ILE A 40 -0.33 -27.49 41.45
CA ILE A 40 -1.06 -27.40 40.17
C ILE A 40 -1.63 -25.99 39.95
N ASP A 41 -2.17 -25.38 41.01
CA ASP A 41 -2.77 -24.05 40.97
C ASP A 41 -1.72 -22.95 40.83
N ASN A 42 -0.54 -23.12 41.45
CA ASN A 42 0.54 -22.14 41.40
C ASN A 42 1.36 -22.14 40.08
N VAL A 43 1.14 -23.09 39.17
CA VAL A 43 1.83 -23.07 37.88
C VAL A 43 1.28 -21.97 36.97
N LYS A 44 2.17 -21.02 36.64
CA LYS A 44 1.94 -19.89 35.73
C LYS A 44 1.48 -20.38 34.35
N THR A 45 0.38 -19.84 33.86
CA THR A 45 -0.16 -20.14 32.51
C THR A 45 0.15 -19.07 31.48
N ASP A 46 0.48 -17.85 31.92
CA ASP A 46 0.88 -16.76 31.03
C ASP A 46 2.38 -16.83 30.74
N LEU A 47 2.74 -17.26 29.54
CA LEU A 47 4.13 -17.46 29.14
C LEU A 47 4.61 -16.27 28.28
N VAL A 48 5.65 -15.57 28.75
CA VAL A 48 6.16 -14.37 28.07
C VAL A 48 7.65 -14.44 27.83
N THR A 49 8.43 -14.86 28.83
CA THR A 49 9.89 -14.89 28.78
C THR A 49 10.44 -16.27 28.40
N ASP A 50 11.71 -16.32 27.98
CA ASP A 50 12.41 -17.58 27.74
C ASP A 50 12.44 -18.46 29.01
N ASP A 51 12.59 -17.84 30.18
CA ASP A 51 12.53 -18.52 31.47
C ASP A 51 11.13 -19.11 31.74
N ASP A 52 10.07 -18.38 31.39
CA ASP A 52 8.69 -18.90 31.51
C ASP A 52 8.51 -20.17 30.67
N PHE A 53 9.02 -20.20 29.44
CA PHE A 53 8.94 -21.38 28.57
C PHE A 53 9.78 -22.55 29.11
N ALA A 54 11.00 -22.27 29.59
CA ALA A 54 11.84 -23.29 30.18
C ALA A 54 11.17 -23.92 31.42
N GLN A 55 10.63 -23.09 32.31
CA GLN A 55 9.92 -23.55 33.50
C GLN A 55 8.62 -24.28 33.13
N ALA A 56 7.88 -23.84 32.13
CA ALA A 56 6.68 -24.54 31.67
C ALA A 56 7.01 -25.93 31.09
N ASP A 57 8.09 -26.06 30.30
CA ASP A 57 8.58 -27.36 29.81
C ASP A 57 9.02 -28.28 30.96
N LEU A 58 9.67 -27.74 32.00
CA LEU A 58 9.99 -28.48 33.22
C LEU A 58 8.74 -28.94 33.98
N ASN A 59 7.73 -28.06 34.12
CA ASN A 59 6.46 -28.38 34.77
C ASN A 59 5.70 -29.48 34.01
N VAL A 60 5.70 -29.47 32.68
CA VAL A 60 5.10 -30.55 31.86
C VAL A 60 5.76 -31.90 32.13
N LYS A 61 7.11 -31.94 32.21
CA LYS A 61 7.85 -33.17 32.56
C LYS A 61 7.54 -33.62 33.99
N PHE A 62 7.54 -32.68 34.93
CA PHE A 62 7.19 -32.95 36.32
C PHE A 62 5.79 -33.56 36.45
N PHE A 63 4.78 -32.94 35.83
CA PHE A 63 3.42 -33.48 35.84
C PHE A 63 3.32 -34.84 35.16
N THR A 64 4.06 -35.09 34.09
CA THR A 64 4.13 -36.42 33.46
C THR A 64 4.65 -37.47 34.44
N ASN A 65 5.76 -37.20 35.13
CA ASN A 65 6.32 -38.10 36.13
C ASN A 65 5.37 -38.33 37.31
N VAL A 66 4.67 -37.28 37.77
CA VAL A 66 3.66 -37.41 38.84
C VAL A 66 2.51 -38.30 38.38
N GLU A 67 2.04 -38.14 37.15
CA GLU A 67 0.96 -38.96 36.57
C GLU A 67 1.38 -40.44 36.47
N GLU A 68 2.62 -40.72 36.07
CA GLU A 68 3.18 -42.08 36.04
C GLU A 68 3.31 -42.70 37.44
N LYS A 69 3.78 -41.92 38.44
CA LYS A 69 3.86 -42.38 39.84
C LYS A 69 2.48 -42.66 40.43
N LEU A 70 1.50 -41.80 40.15
CA LEU A 70 0.11 -42.01 40.58
C LEU A 70 -0.47 -43.29 39.95
N GLU A 71 -0.18 -43.55 38.68
CA GLU A 71 -0.61 -44.78 38.01
C GLU A 71 0.05 -46.03 38.61
N ALA A 72 1.36 -45.99 38.84
CA ALA A 72 2.08 -47.09 39.48
C ALA A 72 1.51 -47.39 40.87
N CYS A 73 1.21 -46.35 41.66
CA CYS A 73 0.59 -46.49 42.97
C CYS A 73 -0.81 -47.13 42.87
N LYS A 74 -1.62 -46.74 41.87
CA LYS A 74 -2.93 -47.35 41.61
C LYS A 74 -2.82 -48.84 41.30
N VAL A 75 -1.90 -49.24 40.42
CA VAL A 75 -1.67 -50.64 40.05
C VAL A 75 -1.18 -51.46 41.26
N GLN A 76 -0.28 -50.91 42.05
CA GLN A 76 0.20 -51.54 43.28
C GLN A 76 -0.93 -51.75 44.29
N ALA A 77 -1.78 -50.75 44.50
CA ALA A 77 -2.92 -50.84 45.41
C ALA A 77 -4.00 -51.84 44.95
N LEU A 78 -4.24 -51.97 43.63
CA LEU A 78 -5.16 -52.97 43.07
C LEU A 78 -4.78 -54.42 43.38
N SER A 79 -3.50 -54.71 43.62
CA SER A 79 -3.05 -56.06 43.96
C SER A 79 -3.46 -56.52 45.37
N GLN A 80 -3.97 -55.62 46.21
CA GLN A 80 -4.28 -55.92 47.62
C GLN A 80 -5.64 -55.33 48.07
N THR A 81 -6.78 -55.96 47.77
CA THR A 81 -8.14 -55.62 48.28
C THR A 81 -8.23 -55.64 49.82
N ALA A 82 -8.87 -54.72 50.56
CA ALA A 82 -10.33 -54.60 50.72
C ALA A 82 -10.87 -53.28 51.37
N SER A 83 -10.11 -52.19 51.46
CA SER A 83 -10.68 -50.85 51.73
C SER A 83 -9.84 -49.76 51.07
N ILE A 84 -10.13 -49.49 49.80
CA ILE A 84 -9.27 -48.72 48.88
C ILE A 84 -10.07 -47.63 48.15
N GLU A 85 -11.36 -47.50 48.40
CA GLU A 85 -12.23 -46.66 47.58
C GLU A 85 -11.89 -45.17 47.65
N GLU A 86 -11.53 -44.67 48.84
CA GLU A 86 -11.09 -43.28 49.01
C GLU A 86 -9.69 -43.04 48.44
N LEU A 87 -8.77 -44.01 48.57
CA LEU A 87 -7.46 -43.97 47.94
C LEU A 87 -7.58 -43.92 46.40
N PHE A 88 -8.42 -44.76 45.81
CA PHE A 88 -8.65 -44.75 44.36
C PHE A 88 -9.33 -43.47 43.88
N LYS A 89 -10.37 -42.99 44.57
CA LYS A 89 -11.04 -41.73 44.20
C LYS A 89 -10.07 -40.55 44.23
N THR A 90 -9.20 -40.49 45.23
CA THR A 90 -8.23 -39.40 45.36
C THR A 90 -7.09 -39.50 44.35
N VAL A 91 -6.56 -40.70 44.10
CA VAL A 91 -5.57 -40.93 43.04
C VAL A 91 -6.14 -40.59 41.66
N ASP A 92 -7.37 -41.03 41.36
CA ASP A 92 -8.04 -40.73 40.09
C ASP A 92 -8.30 -39.22 39.94
N THR A 93 -8.71 -38.54 41.01
CA THR A 93 -8.90 -37.08 41.02
C THR A 93 -7.58 -36.35 40.75
N LEU A 94 -6.49 -36.74 41.41
CA LEU A 94 -5.18 -36.12 41.21
C LEU A 94 -4.64 -36.40 39.80
N LYS A 95 -4.78 -37.65 39.32
CA LYS A 95 -4.38 -38.03 37.97
C LYS A 95 -5.11 -37.17 36.93
N GLU A 96 -6.42 -37.01 37.05
CA GLU A 96 -7.21 -36.20 36.12
C GLU A 96 -6.84 -34.70 36.19
N ALA A 97 -6.61 -34.16 37.39
CA ALA A 97 -6.16 -32.77 37.57
C ALA A 97 -4.78 -32.54 36.95
N THR A 98 -3.81 -33.42 37.23
CA THR A 98 -2.46 -33.37 36.66
C THR A 98 -2.49 -33.51 35.15
N ARG A 99 -3.26 -34.47 34.62
CA ARG A 99 -3.47 -34.67 33.19
C ARG A 99 -3.99 -33.41 32.53
N SER A 100 -5.07 -32.85 33.07
CA SER A 100 -5.72 -31.64 32.57
C SER A 100 -4.76 -30.45 32.54
N LYS A 101 -3.99 -30.23 33.62
CA LYS A 101 -3.00 -29.16 33.67
C LYS A 101 -1.86 -29.36 32.68
N ARG A 102 -1.31 -30.59 32.56
CA ARG A 102 -0.26 -30.92 31.58
C ARG A 102 -0.74 -30.60 30.16
N LEU A 103 -1.89 -31.13 29.76
CA LEU A 103 -2.46 -30.90 28.42
C LEU A 103 -2.69 -29.41 28.13
N THR A 104 -3.17 -28.66 29.12
CA THR A 104 -3.37 -27.22 29.02
C THR A 104 -2.04 -26.49 28.82
N LEU A 105 -1.02 -26.78 29.64
CA LEU A 105 0.30 -26.16 29.52
C LEU A 105 0.97 -26.51 28.20
N THR A 106 0.91 -27.76 27.74
CA THR A 106 1.46 -28.16 26.43
C THR A 106 0.84 -27.34 25.30
N ARG A 107 -0.50 -27.20 25.27
CA ARG A 107 -1.19 -26.38 24.27
C ARG A 107 -0.79 -24.90 24.37
N LEU A 108 -0.78 -24.33 25.58
CA LEU A 108 -0.39 -22.94 25.81
C LEU A 108 1.04 -22.66 25.34
N ILE A 109 1.98 -23.58 25.58
CA ILE A 109 3.36 -23.44 25.10
C ILE A 109 3.41 -23.41 23.57
N GLU A 110 2.73 -24.34 22.90
CA GLU A 110 2.70 -24.42 21.43
C GLU A 110 2.04 -23.18 20.80
N ASP A 111 0.88 -22.79 21.31
CA ASP A 111 0.11 -21.65 20.81
C ASP A 111 0.85 -20.33 21.05
N ARG A 112 1.43 -20.16 22.25
CA ARG A 112 2.17 -18.94 22.57
C ARG A 112 3.47 -18.83 21.76
N LYS A 113 4.18 -19.92 21.51
CA LYS A 113 5.37 -19.94 20.62
C LYS A 113 5.01 -19.49 19.19
N LYS A 114 3.87 -19.94 18.66
CA LYS A 114 3.36 -19.50 17.34
C LYS A 114 2.91 -18.04 17.34
N SER A 115 2.19 -17.62 18.38
CA SER A 115 1.70 -16.23 18.54
C SER A 115 2.86 -15.24 18.60
N ILE A 116 3.84 -15.47 19.48
CA ILE A 116 5.02 -14.59 19.63
C ILE A 116 5.77 -14.46 18.30
N ARG A 117 5.95 -15.56 17.56
CA ARG A 117 6.61 -15.52 16.25
C ARG A 117 5.85 -14.61 15.28
N SER A 118 4.54 -14.78 15.21
CA SER A 118 3.67 -13.97 14.33
C SER A 118 3.62 -12.50 14.74
N GLU A 119 3.55 -12.22 16.05
CA GLU A 119 3.60 -10.87 16.63
C GLU A 119 4.91 -10.15 16.27
N ILE A 120 6.06 -10.83 16.38
CA ILE A 120 7.36 -10.26 16.03
C ILE A 120 7.40 -9.92 14.54
N VAL A 121 7.00 -10.84 13.66
CA VAL A 121 6.96 -10.62 12.21
C VAL A 121 6.04 -9.45 11.85
N ALA A 122 4.82 -9.42 12.40
CA ALA A 122 3.85 -8.37 12.15
C ALA A 122 4.34 -7.00 12.64
N THR A 123 4.97 -6.96 13.82
CA THR A 123 5.53 -5.72 14.39
C THR A 123 6.68 -5.21 13.53
N SER A 124 7.59 -6.08 13.09
CA SER A 124 8.70 -5.70 12.20
C SER A 124 8.20 -5.21 10.84
N HIS A 125 7.21 -5.87 10.25
CA HIS A 125 6.59 -5.42 9.00
C HIS A 125 5.93 -4.05 9.16
N SER A 126 5.15 -3.85 10.21
CA SER A 126 4.52 -2.56 10.52
C SER A 126 5.57 -1.45 10.70
N ALA A 127 6.64 -1.72 11.43
CA ALA A 127 7.73 -0.77 11.63
C ALA A 127 8.42 -0.38 10.31
N LEU A 128 8.66 -1.34 9.40
CA LEU A 128 9.21 -1.06 8.07
C LEU A 128 8.26 -0.24 7.19
N MET A 129 6.98 -0.60 7.15
CA MET A 129 6.01 0.18 6.39
C MET A 129 5.89 1.62 6.92
N ASN A 130 5.88 1.81 8.24
CA ASN A 130 5.85 3.12 8.85
C ASN A 130 7.09 3.95 8.50
N HIS A 131 8.28 3.33 8.44
CA HIS A 131 9.51 4.00 8.04
C HIS A 131 9.48 4.41 6.56
N ILE A 132 9.09 3.49 5.67
CA ILE A 132 8.94 3.76 4.23
C ILE A 132 7.93 4.88 3.99
N ASN A 133 6.81 4.89 4.72
CA ASN A 133 5.80 5.94 4.60
C ASN A 133 6.36 7.31 5.00
N LYS A 134 7.12 7.40 6.10
CA LYS A 134 7.80 8.65 6.50
C LYS A 134 8.77 9.14 5.42
N LEU A 135 9.60 8.26 4.87
CA LEU A 135 10.51 8.63 3.77
C LEU A 135 9.72 9.11 2.54
N ASN A 136 8.63 8.45 2.19
CA ASN A 136 7.76 8.85 1.08
C ASN A 136 7.07 10.22 1.31
N GLU A 137 6.74 10.56 2.54
CA GLU A 137 6.23 11.89 2.92
C GLU A 137 7.31 12.95 2.71
N GLU A 138 8.55 12.70 3.14
CA GLU A 138 9.70 13.59 2.93
C GLU A 138 10.03 13.83 1.45
N LEU A 139 9.79 12.83 0.59
CA LEU A 139 9.99 12.96 -0.87
C LEU A 139 8.93 13.82 -1.57
N GLY A 140 7.88 14.29 -0.86
CA GLY A 140 6.95 15.29 -1.38
C GLY A 140 5.86 14.75 -2.31
N GLY A 141 5.46 13.48 -2.16
CA GLY A 141 4.22 12.97 -2.76
C GLY A 141 4.34 12.43 -4.19
N LYS A 142 5.14 13.10 -5.04
CA LYS A 142 5.24 12.81 -6.48
C LYS A 142 6.13 11.60 -6.79
N VAL A 143 7.14 11.37 -5.95
CA VAL A 143 8.05 10.24 -6.07
C VAL A 143 7.94 9.37 -4.82
N ARG A 144 8.04 8.06 -5.03
CA ARG A 144 7.96 7.03 -4.00
C ARG A 144 9.18 6.13 -4.04
N LEU A 145 9.53 5.57 -2.89
CA LEU A 145 10.50 4.49 -2.80
C LEU A 145 9.98 3.25 -3.57
N PRO A 146 10.88 2.50 -4.22
CA PRO A 146 10.55 1.20 -4.77
C PRO A 146 10.20 0.20 -3.65
N PRO A 147 9.45 -0.88 -3.97
CA PRO A 147 9.16 -1.91 -2.99
C PRO A 147 10.46 -2.57 -2.51
N ILE A 148 10.68 -2.54 -1.19
CA ILE A 148 11.83 -3.18 -0.55
C ILE A 148 11.44 -4.62 -0.24
N ASN A 149 12.08 -5.58 -0.91
CA ASN A 149 11.86 -6.99 -0.63
C ASN A 149 12.42 -7.34 0.75
N HIS A 150 11.59 -7.95 1.60
CA HIS A 150 11.95 -8.34 2.96
C HIS A 150 11.20 -9.60 3.35
N ASP A 151 11.88 -10.53 4.02
CA ASP A 151 11.27 -11.74 4.57
C ASP A 151 11.71 -11.95 6.02
N PHE A 152 10.88 -11.43 6.94
CA PHE A 152 11.10 -11.62 8.36
C PHE A 152 10.93 -13.07 8.81
N ASN A 153 10.19 -13.92 8.07
CA ASN A 153 10.05 -15.34 8.42
C ASN A 153 11.34 -16.10 8.15
N GLU A 154 12.02 -15.77 7.06
CA GLU A 154 13.34 -16.32 6.75
C GLU A 154 14.39 -15.86 7.78
N ALA A 155 14.39 -14.57 8.14
CA ALA A 155 15.33 -14.01 9.11
C ALA A 155 15.27 -14.70 10.49
N ILE A 156 14.07 -15.05 10.95
CA ILE A 156 13.85 -15.69 12.26
C ILE A 156 13.89 -17.23 12.20
N LYS A 157 14.12 -17.81 11.03
CA LYS A 157 14.12 -19.27 10.82
C LYS A 157 15.19 -19.93 11.67
N GLY A 158 14.84 -21.05 12.30
CA GLY A 158 15.76 -21.84 13.14
C GLY A 158 16.04 -21.27 14.53
N LYS A 159 15.56 -20.06 14.85
CA LYS A 159 15.68 -19.48 16.20
C LYS A 159 14.68 -20.11 17.17
N LYS A 160 15.16 -20.44 18.36
CA LYS A 160 14.41 -21.22 19.37
C LYS A 160 13.93 -20.40 20.57
N THR A 161 14.62 -19.31 20.89
CA THR A 161 14.31 -18.44 22.03
C THR A 161 13.66 -17.15 21.56
N VAL A 162 12.77 -16.57 22.37
CA VAL A 162 12.12 -15.29 22.13
C VAL A 162 13.16 -14.19 21.96
N THR A 163 14.21 -14.20 22.77
CA THR A 163 15.30 -13.22 22.67
C THR A 163 16.00 -13.29 21.31
N SER A 164 16.35 -14.50 20.85
CA SER A 164 17.02 -14.67 19.56
C SER A 164 16.10 -14.39 18.36
N LEU A 165 14.79 -14.67 18.48
CA LEU A 165 13.78 -14.28 17.48
C LEU A 165 13.71 -12.77 17.33
N LYS A 166 13.59 -12.04 18.45
CA LYS A 166 13.53 -10.58 18.46
C LYS A 166 14.79 -9.95 17.89
N GLN A 167 15.97 -10.45 18.30
CA GLN A 167 17.25 -9.95 17.82
C GLN A 167 17.38 -10.15 16.30
N ALA A 168 17.10 -11.35 15.78
CA ALA A 168 17.22 -11.63 14.36
C ALA A 168 16.24 -10.79 13.51
N ALA A 169 15.01 -10.61 13.98
CA ALA A 169 14.03 -9.75 13.33
C ALA A 169 14.46 -8.28 13.33
N HIS A 170 15.06 -7.81 14.43
CA HIS A 170 15.56 -6.45 14.55
C HIS A 170 16.76 -6.19 13.64
N GLU A 171 17.76 -7.08 13.62
CA GLU A 171 18.91 -6.99 12.73
C GLU A 171 18.49 -6.92 11.26
N HIS A 172 17.55 -7.78 10.84
CA HIS A 172 17.02 -7.74 9.48
C HIS A 172 16.25 -6.45 9.19
N LEU A 173 15.45 -5.96 10.14
CA LEU A 173 14.73 -4.70 10.02
C LEU A 173 15.70 -3.51 9.85
N GLN A 174 16.81 -3.47 10.59
CA GLN A 174 17.83 -2.43 10.43
C GLN A 174 18.47 -2.49 9.04
N ALA A 175 18.79 -3.68 8.53
CA ALA A 175 19.29 -3.82 7.16
C ALA A 175 18.28 -3.30 6.12
N CYS A 176 16.98 -3.54 6.31
CA CYS A 176 15.93 -2.98 5.45
C CYS A 176 15.84 -1.45 5.56
N PHE A 177 16.06 -0.87 6.76
CA PHE A 177 16.09 0.58 6.95
C PHE A 177 17.27 1.20 6.21
N GLU A 178 18.46 0.63 6.32
CA GLU A 178 19.64 1.11 5.60
C GLU A 178 19.43 1.13 4.08
N VAL A 179 18.79 0.09 3.53
CA VAL A 179 18.41 0.04 2.11
C VAL A 179 17.38 1.12 1.76
N ALA A 180 16.38 1.33 2.62
CA ALA A 180 15.36 2.37 2.42
C ALA A 180 15.98 3.77 2.44
N ASP A 181 16.83 4.05 3.44
CA ASP A 181 17.45 5.34 3.67
C ASP A 181 18.44 5.66 2.54
N SER A 182 19.30 4.72 2.17
CA SER A 182 20.24 4.90 1.05
C SER A 182 19.51 5.15 -0.28
N THR A 183 18.40 4.45 -0.52
CA THR A 183 17.56 4.67 -1.71
C THR A 183 16.87 6.05 -1.66
N SER A 184 16.36 6.44 -0.49
CA SER A 184 15.76 7.76 -0.28
C SER A 184 16.77 8.89 -0.53
N ASP A 185 17.99 8.76 -0.02
CA ASP A 185 19.06 9.73 -0.21
C ASP A 185 19.47 9.86 -1.68
N LEU A 186 19.53 8.73 -2.41
CA LEU A 186 19.76 8.73 -3.86
C LEU A 186 18.65 9.52 -4.58
N ILE A 187 17.38 9.23 -4.28
CA ILE A 187 16.24 9.92 -4.88
C ILE A 187 16.28 11.42 -4.55
N LYS A 188 16.57 11.79 -3.29
CA LYS A 188 16.68 13.19 -2.85
C LYS A 188 17.73 13.95 -3.65
N LYS A 189 18.91 13.35 -3.87
CA LYS A 189 19.98 13.94 -4.69
C LYS A 189 19.53 14.15 -6.14
N ASN A 190 18.93 13.13 -6.75
CA ASN A 190 18.47 13.21 -8.14
C ASN A 190 17.31 14.20 -8.33
N LEU A 191 16.40 14.30 -7.34
CA LEU A 191 15.35 15.32 -7.32
C LEU A 191 15.92 16.73 -7.16
N ALA A 192 16.99 16.92 -6.39
CA ALA A 192 17.66 18.21 -6.29
C ALA A 192 18.25 18.63 -7.65
N SER A 193 18.93 17.71 -8.34
CA SER A 193 19.46 17.95 -9.69
C SER A 193 18.36 18.35 -10.69
N LEU A 194 17.20 17.66 -10.68
CA LEU A 194 16.05 18.04 -11.50
C LEU A 194 15.51 19.43 -11.16
N ARG A 195 15.44 19.79 -9.87
CA ARG A 195 14.97 21.12 -9.45
C ARG A 195 15.93 22.23 -9.84
N GLU A 196 17.22 21.96 -9.87
CA GLU A 196 18.27 22.92 -10.23
C GLU A 196 18.35 23.13 -11.75
N HIS A 197 18.42 22.06 -12.53
CA HIS A 197 18.70 22.14 -13.96
C HIS A 197 17.46 22.16 -14.86
N ALA A 198 16.31 21.64 -14.40
CA ALA A 198 15.10 21.50 -15.21
C ALA A 198 13.91 22.33 -14.69
N LYS A 199 14.17 23.41 -13.93
CA LYS A 199 13.11 24.24 -13.32
C LYS A 199 12.07 24.74 -14.34
N ASP A 200 12.53 25.25 -15.48
CA ASP A 200 11.67 25.79 -16.55
C ASP A 200 11.21 24.71 -17.54
N TYR A 201 11.76 23.50 -17.43
CA TYR A 201 11.51 22.37 -18.32
C TYR A 201 10.88 21.17 -17.60
N ALA A 202 10.20 21.40 -16.47
CA ALA A 202 9.65 20.34 -15.62
C ALA A 202 8.69 19.38 -16.38
N PHE A 203 8.02 19.88 -17.43
CA PHE A 203 7.12 19.09 -18.28
C PHE A 203 7.84 18.00 -19.11
N LEU A 204 9.16 18.12 -19.33
CA LEU A 204 9.97 17.11 -20.04
C LEU A 204 10.27 15.87 -19.18
N PHE A 205 9.95 15.92 -17.89
CA PHE A 205 10.32 14.88 -16.91
C PHE A 205 9.07 14.31 -16.21
N SER A 206 8.05 13.96 -17.00
CA SER A 206 6.87 13.24 -16.49
C SER A 206 7.23 11.85 -15.94
N ASP A 207 8.33 11.27 -16.41
CA ASP A 207 8.92 10.00 -15.98
C ASP A 207 9.86 10.12 -14.76
N ALA A 208 9.79 11.23 -14.02
CA ALA A 208 10.69 11.52 -12.88
C ALA A 208 10.82 10.35 -11.89
N GLN A 209 9.74 9.61 -11.61
CA GLN A 209 9.76 8.42 -10.74
C GLN A 209 10.78 7.36 -11.17
N GLN A 210 10.96 7.14 -12.47
CA GLN A 210 11.90 6.14 -13.00
C GLN A 210 13.30 6.72 -13.15
N LEU A 211 13.39 7.99 -13.52
CA LEU A 211 14.67 8.66 -13.74
C LEU A 211 15.47 8.79 -12.44
N VAL A 212 14.82 9.18 -11.33
CA VAL A 212 15.48 9.41 -10.04
C VAL A 212 16.03 8.14 -9.37
N LEU A 213 15.73 6.96 -9.90
CA LEU A 213 16.31 5.69 -9.44
C LEU A 213 17.61 5.32 -10.15
N LYS A 214 18.01 6.09 -11.17
CA LYS A 214 19.27 5.89 -11.90
C LYS A 214 20.44 6.53 -11.18
N ASP A 215 21.65 6.20 -11.63
CA ASP A 215 22.87 6.82 -11.12
C ASP A 215 22.83 8.35 -11.33
N PRO A 216 23.30 9.15 -10.36
CA PRO A 216 23.20 10.61 -10.44
C PRO A 216 23.82 11.21 -11.70
N GLU A 217 24.96 10.69 -12.14
CA GLU A 217 25.63 11.12 -13.37
C GLU A 217 24.76 10.87 -14.62
N VAL A 218 24.10 9.71 -14.69
CA VAL A 218 23.18 9.36 -15.79
C VAL A 218 21.97 10.29 -15.78
N VAL A 219 21.45 10.63 -14.60
CA VAL A 219 20.34 11.57 -14.45
C VAL A 219 20.73 12.94 -14.97
N GLU A 220 21.86 13.49 -14.54
CA GLU A 220 22.36 14.79 -14.99
C GLU A 220 22.57 14.85 -16.51
N LEU A 221 23.18 13.81 -17.09
CA LEU A 221 23.37 13.72 -18.53
C LEU A 221 22.04 13.65 -19.27
N THR A 222 21.08 12.87 -18.77
CA THR A 222 19.74 12.76 -19.35
C THR A 222 19.00 14.09 -19.32
N ILE A 223 19.12 14.84 -18.21
CA ILE A 223 18.52 16.17 -18.08
C ILE A 223 19.10 17.11 -19.13
N LYS A 224 20.43 17.20 -19.21
CA LYS A 224 21.12 18.06 -20.17
C LYS A 224 20.72 17.71 -21.60
N ASN A 225 20.76 16.43 -21.96
CA ASN A 225 20.41 15.96 -23.30
C ASN A 225 18.97 16.33 -23.68
N ARG A 226 17.98 16.04 -22.82
CA ARG A 226 16.56 16.34 -23.10
C ARG A 226 16.31 17.85 -23.23
N ILE A 227 16.95 18.67 -22.40
CA ILE A 227 16.83 20.13 -22.49
C ILE A 227 17.44 20.62 -23.81
N THR A 228 18.65 20.17 -24.16
CA THR A 228 19.31 20.58 -25.41
C THR A 228 18.51 20.17 -26.65
N GLU A 229 17.92 18.97 -26.65
CA GLU A 229 17.08 18.49 -27.74
C GLU A 229 15.82 19.35 -27.89
N HIS A 230 15.18 19.71 -26.76
CA HIS A 230 14.02 20.57 -26.76
C HIS A 230 14.35 21.99 -27.24
N THR A 231 15.45 22.59 -26.79
CA THR A 231 15.84 23.95 -27.23
C THR A 231 16.15 23.98 -28.71
N VAL A 232 16.88 22.99 -29.23
CA VAL A 232 17.19 22.89 -30.67
C VAL A 232 15.93 22.70 -31.51
N ASN A 233 14.96 21.91 -31.03
CA ASN A 233 13.69 21.71 -31.74
C ASN A 233 12.82 22.98 -31.73
N GLU A 234 12.77 23.72 -30.62
CA GLU A 234 12.05 24.99 -30.55
C GLU A 234 12.69 26.08 -31.42
N GLU A 235 14.02 26.13 -31.50
CA GLU A 235 14.74 27.02 -32.42
C GLU A 235 14.42 26.70 -33.87
N LYS A 236 14.48 25.42 -34.27
CA LYS A 236 14.08 24.98 -35.61
C LYS A 236 12.64 25.31 -35.95
N ARG A 237 11.71 25.17 -34.98
CA ARG A 237 10.31 25.52 -35.21
C ARG A 237 10.14 27.01 -35.47
N LYS A 238 10.83 27.86 -34.68
CA LYS A 238 10.84 29.31 -34.89
C LYS A 238 11.48 29.70 -36.22
N GLU A 239 12.58 29.07 -36.61
CA GLU A 239 13.23 29.32 -37.91
C GLU A 239 12.31 28.94 -39.08
N ALA A 240 11.65 27.78 -39.00
CA ALA A 240 10.68 27.35 -40.01
C ALA A 240 9.46 28.29 -40.09
N GLU A 241 8.95 28.75 -38.94
CA GLU A 241 7.87 29.75 -38.87
C GLU A 241 8.28 31.09 -39.51
N LEU A 242 9.52 31.54 -39.26
CA LEU A 242 10.07 32.76 -39.88
C LEU A 242 10.27 32.61 -41.39
N GLU A 243 10.74 31.45 -41.85
CA GLU A 243 10.92 31.18 -43.29
C GLU A 243 9.58 31.10 -44.02
N GLN A 244 8.56 30.46 -43.43
CA GLN A 244 7.20 30.46 -43.96
C GLN A 244 6.64 31.89 -44.06
N LEU A 245 6.85 32.73 -43.05
CA LEU A 245 6.42 34.12 -43.08
C LEU A 245 7.11 34.93 -44.19
N ARG A 246 8.39 34.66 -44.46
CA ARG A 246 9.14 35.30 -45.56
C ARG A 246 8.59 34.90 -46.93
N LEU A 247 8.38 33.61 -47.16
CA LEU A 247 7.80 33.09 -48.40
C LEU A 247 6.38 33.63 -48.64
N GLU A 248 5.56 33.72 -47.59
CA GLU A 248 4.24 34.34 -47.68
C GLU A 248 4.31 35.83 -48.00
N ALA A 249 5.26 36.57 -47.41
CA ALA A 249 5.44 37.99 -47.67
C ALA A 249 5.92 38.25 -49.10
N GLU A 250 6.85 37.44 -49.61
CA GLU A 250 7.32 37.49 -51.00
C GLU A 250 6.19 37.14 -51.97
N ALA A 251 5.42 36.08 -51.72
CA ALA A 251 4.25 35.74 -52.53
C ALA A 251 3.19 36.85 -52.54
N LYS A 252 2.92 37.49 -51.39
CA LYS A 252 2.00 38.64 -51.29
C LYS A 252 2.54 39.87 -52.01
N ALA A 253 3.86 40.08 -52.04
CA ALA A 253 4.49 41.18 -52.78
C ALA A 253 4.46 40.95 -54.29
N GLU A 254 4.73 39.73 -54.76
CA GLU A 254 4.63 39.35 -56.17
C GLU A 254 3.18 39.45 -56.69
N GLN A 255 2.20 39.01 -55.89
CA GLN A 255 0.78 39.16 -56.23
C GLN A 255 0.37 40.63 -56.36
N LYS A 256 0.87 41.51 -55.47
CA LYS A 256 0.61 42.96 -55.57
C LYS A 256 1.30 43.58 -56.79
N PHE A 257 2.51 43.16 -57.11
CA PHE A 257 3.23 43.66 -58.28
C PHE A 257 2.58 43.20 -59.60
N ALA A 258 2.09 41.96 -59.65
CA ALA A 258 1.32 41.43 -60.78
C ALA A 258 -0.03 42.14 -60.97
N GLN A 259 -0.72 42.50 -59.89
CA GLN A 259 -1.96 43.30 -59.96
C GLN A 259 -1.73 44.73 -60.48
N VAL A 260 -0.61 45.37 -60.13
CA VAL A 260 -0.28 46.73 -60.60
C VAL A 260 0.13 46.75 -62.08
N GLN A 261 0.72 45.67 -62.61
CA GLN A 261 1.11 45.58 -64.03
C GLN A 261 -0.03 45.18 -64.98
N GLN A 262 -1.15 44.70 -64.47
CA GLN A 262 -2.34 44.34 -65.27
C GLN A 262 -3.42 45.43 -65.27
N ALA A 263 -3.13 46.66 -64.84
CA ALA A 263 -4.04 47.79 -65.04
C ALA A 263 -3.78 48.46 -66.40
N PRO A 264 -4.65 48.31 -67.42
CA PRO A 264 -4.62 49.20 -68.57
C PRO A 264 -5.19 50.57 -68.18
N ALA A 265 -4.63 51.61 -68.78
CA ALA A 265 -5.09 52.97 -68.73
C ALA A 265 -6.56 53.09 -69.19
N GLU A 266 -7.42 53.69 -68.37
CA GLU A 266 -8.61 54.43 -68.83
C GLU A 266 -9.20 55.27 -67.68
N ALA A 267 -9.84 56.38 -68.08
CA ALA A 267 -10.63 57.34 -67.31
C ALA A 267 -9.90 58.46 -66.55
N THR A 268 -9.38 59.42 -67.32
CA THR A 268 -9.53 60.84 -67.01
C THR A 268 -10.99 61.28 -67.15
N VAL A 269 -11.47 62.06 -66.16
CA VAL A 269 -12.62 62.99 -66.20
C VAL A 269 -14.02 62.39 -66.34
N GLN A 270 -14.77 62.31 -65.23
CA GLN A 270 -16.16 62.80 -65.16
C GLN A 270 -16.47 63.38 -63.76
N VAL A 271 -16.81 64.66 -63.75
CA VAL A 271 -17.38 65.45 -62.64
C VAL A 271 -18.89 65.57 -62.89
N HIS A 272 -19.67 65.70 -61.80
CA HIS A 272 -21.14 65.80 -61.65
C HIS A 272 -21.81 64.44 -61.36
N ALA A 273 -22.26 64.14 -60.13
CA ALA A 273 -23.31 64.79 -59.31
C ALA A 273 -24.68 64.79 -60.00
N GLU A 274 -25.61 63.95 -59.51
CA GLU A 274 -26.95 64.32 -58.99
C GLU A 274 -27.87 63.07 -58.92
N ALA A 275 -28.71 63.04 -57.87
CA ALA A 275 -29.99 62.33 -57.72
C ALA A 275 -29.94 60.80 -57.46
N ALA A 276 -30.24 60.33 -56.24
CA ALA A 276 -31.59 60.21 -55.63
C ALA A 276 -32.48 59.23 -56.41
N ASN A 277 -33.23 58.30 -55.86
CA ASN A 277 -33.52 57.77 -54.52
C ASN A 277 -34.39 56.52 -54.77
N ASP A 278 -34.46 55.59 -53.81
CA ASP A 278 -35.64 54.72 -53.56
C ASP A 278 -36.05 53.66 -54.62
N THR A 279 -36.57 52.46 -54.35
CA THR A 279 -36.87 51.64 -53.16
C THR A 279 -37.15 50.21 -53.69
N GLN A 280 -37.06 49.18 -52.82
CA GLN A 280 -37.87 47.92 -52.85
C GLN A 280 -37.64 46.94 -54.02
N ALA A 281 -37.73 45.62 -53.90
CA ALA A 281 -38.28 44.73 -52.88
C ALA A 281 -37.82 43.27 -53.16
N LEU A 282 -37.73 42.48 -52.09
CA LEU A 282 -38.16 41.08 -51.93
C LEU A 282 -38.02 40.08 -53.11
N ALA A 283 -37.14 39.08 -52.90
CA ALA A 283 -37.28 37.61 -53.02
C ALA A 283 -38.40 37.01 -53.93
N PRO A 284 -38.30 35.77 -54.50
CA PRO A 284 -37.63 34.61 -53.88
C PRO A 284 -37.07 33.48 -54.82
N SER A 285 -36.38 32.52 -54.17
CA SER A 285 -36.45 31.06 -54.34
C SER A 285 -36.01 30.33 -55.64
N SER A 286 -35.15 29.31 -55.40
CA SER A 286 -35.31 27.89 -55.80
C SER A 286 -34.40 27.30 -56.87
N GLY A 287 -33.80 26.15 -56.52
CA GLY A 287 -33.25 25.11 -57.40
C GLY A 287 -31.80 24.76 -57.07
N VAL A 288 -31.47 23.86 -56.12
CA VAL A 288 -31.53 22.36 -56.20
C VAL A 288 -30.63 21.88 -57.37
N ASN A 289 -29.57 21.08 -57.23
CA ASN A 289 -29.38 19.89 -56.40
C ASN A 289 -27.90 19.45 -56.30
N ASP A 290 -27.60 18.70 -55.22
CA ASP A 290 -26.72 17.51 -55.05
C ASP A 290 -25.41 17.35 -55.87
N GLY A 291 -24.31 16.85 -55.33
CA GLY A 291 -24.02 16.18 -54.06
C GLY A 291 -22.71 15.38 -54.20
N ALA A 292 -21.96 15.26 -53.09
CA ALA A 292 -20.92 14.25 -52.79
C ALA A 292 -20.14 14.79 -51.58
N GLY A 293 -20.35 14.30 -50.35
CA GLY A 293 -20.01 12.95 -49.93
C GLY A 293 -18.66 12.98 -49.22
N ALA A 294 -18.63 13.32 -47.93
CA ALA A 294 -17.43 13.20 -47.10
C ALA A 294 -17.80 12.70 -45.70
N SER A 295 -17.28 11.50 -45.42
CA SER A 295 -17.57 10.64 -44.28
C SER A 295 -17.40 11.31 -42.91
N ILE A 296 -18.40 11.10 -42.06
CA ILE A 296 -18.31 11.27 -40.61
C ILE A 296 -17.28 10.27 -40.08
N ARG A 297 -16.11 10.77 -39.66
CA ARG A 297 -15.14 9.96 -38.91
C ARG A 297 -15.70 9.75 -37.50
N ARG A 298 -16.08 8.51 -37.20
CA ARG A 298 -16.31 8.01 -35.84
C ARG A 298 -14.98 8.12 -35.07
N ALA A 299 -14.87 9.09 -34.18
CA ALA A 299 -13.76 9.16 -33.24
C ALA A 299 -14.01 8.18 -32.08
N SER A 300 -13.00 7.36 -31.80
CA SER A 300 -12.95 6.36 -30.74
C SER A 300 -12.94 7.03 -29.35
N ILE A 301 -13.64 6.44 -28.39
CA ILE A 301 -13.67 6.85 -26.98
C ILE A 301 -12.30 6.55 -26.32
N PRO A 302 -11.59 7.51 -25.72
CA PRO A 302 -10.55 7.21 -24.74
C PRO A 302 -11.15 7.00 -23.34
N ALA A 303 -10.53 6.09 -22.59
CA ALA A 303 -10.98 5.63 -21.28
C ALA A 303 -10.82 6.69 -20.17
N ALA A 304 -11.67 6.57 -19.14
CA ALA A 304 -11.83 7.48 -18.01
C ALA A 304 -10.51 7.92 -17.34
N THR A 305 -10.26 9.23 -17.37
CA THR A 305 -9.22 9.88 -16.55
C THR A 305 -9.85 10.40 -15.26
N THR A 306 -9.25 10.10 -14.11
CA THR A 306 -9.66 10.51 -12.76
C THR A 306 -9.39 12.00 -12.53
N GLY A 307 -10.10 12.87 -13.25
CA GLY A 307 -10.07 14.33 -13.16
C GLY A 307 -11.37 14.91 -13.73
N ARG A 308 -11.60 16.23 -13.59
CA ARG A 308 -12.75 16.89 -14.24
C ARG A 308 -12.67 16.59 -15.75
N PRO A 309 -13.69 15.94 -16.36
CA PRO A 309 -13.71 15.70 -17.79
C PRO A 309 -13.55 17.02 -18.54
N THR A 310 -12.90 16.97 -19.70
CA THR A 310 -12.72 18.16 -20.54
C THR A 310 -14.08 18.71 -20.98
N ASP A 311 -14.16 20.02 -21.26
CA ASP A 311 -15.43 20.65 -21.61
C ASP A 311 -16.03 20.01 -22.89
N ASP A 312 -15.19 19.56 -23.82
CA ASP A 312 -15.60 18.81 -25.02
C ASP A 312 -16.16 17.42 -24.69
N GLU A 313 -15.56 16.70 -23.74
CA GLU A 313 -16.09 15.41 -23.26
C GLU A 313 -17.44 15.57 -22.53
N LEU A 314 -17.62 16.67 -21.80
CA LEU A 314 -18.89 17.01 -21.15
C LEU A 314 -19.97 17.34 -22.19
N ILE A 315 -19.65 18.16 -23.20
CA ILE A 315 -20.59 18.51 -24.27
C ILE A 315 -20.96 17.25 -25.07
N TYR A 316 -19.98 16.44 -25.45
CA TYR A 316 -20.20 15.20 -26.19
C TYR A 316 -21.05 14.20 -25.40
N SER A 317 -20.77 14.00 -24.11
CA SER A 317 -21.55 13.09 -23.27
C SER A 317 -22.99 13.56 -23.06
N LEU A 318 -23.22 14.86 -22.94
CA LEU A 318 -24.57 15.45 -22.88
C LEU A 318 -25.30 15.31 -24.22
N ALA A 319 -24.63 15.58 -25.34
CA ALA A 319 -25.19 15.41 -26.68
C ALA A 319 -25.63 13.96 -26.91
N LEU A 320 -24.79 12.99 -26.52
CA LEU A 320 -25.10 11.57 -26.59
C LEU A 320 -26.27 11.17 -25.67
N ARG A 321 -26.37 11.77 -24.48
CA ARG A 321 -27.41 11.42 -23.51
C ARG A 321 -28.80 11.94 -23.90
N PHE A 322 -28.85 13.14 -24.47
CA PHE A 322 -30.10 13.82 -24.81
C PHE A 322 -30.47 13.72 -26.29
N ASP A 323 -29.67 13.02 -27.09
CA ASP A 323 -29.85 12.86 -28.55
C ASP A 323 -30.07 14.21 -29.25
N ALA A 324 -29.21 15.18 -28.92
CA ALA A 324 -29.27 16.54 -29.41
C ALA A 324 -27.92 16.95 -29.99
N PRO A 325 -27.88 17.81 -31.02
CA PRO A 325 -26.62 18.26 -31.60
C PRO A 325 -25.82 19.09 -30.58
N GLU A 326 -24.50 18.96 -30.61
CA GLU A 326 -23.58 19.58 -29.63
C GLU A 326 -23.79 21.10 -29.52
N ILE A 327 -24.09 21.78 -30.63
CA ILE A 327 -24.36 23.22 -30.64
C ILE A 327 -25.59 23.59 -29.79
N THR A 328 -26.61 22.75 -29.74
CA THR A 328 -27.82 22.95 -28.93
C THR A 328 -27.51 22.74 -27.45
N ILE A 329 -26.67 21.76 -27.12
CA ILE A 329 -26.19 21.55 -25.75
C ILE A 329 -25.40 22.78 -25.26
N VAL A 330 -24.50 23.33 -26.08
CA VAL A 330 -23.74 24.54 -25.74
C VAL A 330 -24.66 25.74 -25.51
N GLN A 331 -25.71 25.90 -26.32
CA GLN A 331 -26.73 26.93 -26.12
C GLN A 331 -27.47 26.76 -24.79
N TRP A 332 -27.88 25.54 -24.45
CA TRP A 332 -28.54 25.26 -23.18
C TRP A 332 -27.63 25.57 -21.99
N LEU A 333 -26.37 25.14 -22.03
CA LEU A 333 -25.39 25.42 -20.99
C LEU A 333 -25.12 26.92 -20.82
N SER A 334 -25.07 27.67 -21.92
CA SER A 334 -24.86 29.12 -21.91
C SER A 334 -26.07 29.90 -21.35
N SER A 335 -27.28 29.35 -21.51
CA SER A 335 -28.52 29.93 -20.99
C SER A 335 -28.86 29.52 -19.55
N MET A 336 -28.07 28.62 -18.95
CA MET A 336 -28.35 28.05 -17.65
C MET A 336 -27.85 28.94 -16.51
N ASP A 337 -28.71 29.22 -15.53
CA ASP A 337 -28.29 29.89 -14.28
C ASP A 337 -27.60 28.88 -13.36
N LEU A 338 -26.27 28.85 -13.44
CA LEU A 338 -25.43 27.93 -12.68
C LEU A 338 -25.39 28.26 -11.18
N GLN A 339 -25.62 29.52 -10.79
CA GLN A 339 -25.61 29.94 -9.38
C GLN A 339 -26.88 29.47 -8.67
N ALA A 340 -28.04 29.67 -9.28
CA ALA A 340 -29.30 29.14 -8.76
C ALA A 340 -29.30 27.60 -8.72
N ALA A 341 -28.72 26.95 -9.72
CA ALA A 341 -28.59 25.50 -9.80
C ALA A 341 -27.66 24.91 -8.72
N TYR A 342 -26.63 25.65 -8.30
CA TYR A 342 -25.73 25.28 -7.21
C TYR A 342 -26.41 25.46 -5.85
N ALA A 343 -27.01 26.62 -5.59
CA ALA A 343 -27.67 26.92 -4.32
C ALA A 343 -28.75 25.87 -3.97
N LYS A 344 -29.60 25.51 -4.94
CA LYS A 344 -30.65 24.50 -4.77
C LYS A 344 -30.13 23.09 -4.43
N ARG A 345 -28.91 22.76 -4.84
CA ARG A 345 -28.29 21.44 -4.57
C ARG A 345 -27.45 21.45 -3.29
N ALA A 346 -26.88 22.60 -2.92
CA ALA A 346 -26.20 22.78 -1.65
C ALA A 346 -27.17 22.74 -0.46
N GLU A 347 -28.40 23.22 -0.62
CA GLU A 347 -29.46 23.10 0.40
C GLU A 347 -30.04 21.68 0.53
N ALA A 348 -29.83 20.82 -0.47
CA ALA A 348 -30.34 19.45 -0.51
C ALA A 348 -29.29 18.40 -0.09
N ALA A 349 -28.06 18.82 0.24
CA ALA A 349 -26.93 17.97 0.63
C ALA A 349 -26.64 18.10 2.13
#